data_AF-A0A0S7ZRB7-F1
#
_entry.id   AF-A0A0S7ZRB7-F1
#
_cell.length_a   1.000
_cell.length_b   1.000
_cell.length_c   1.000
_cell.angle_alpha   90.00
_cell.angle_beta   90.00
_cell.angle_gamma   90.00
#
_symmetry.space_group_name_H-M   'P 1'
#
loop_
_entity.id
_entity.type
_entity.pdbx_description
1 polymer ?
#
loop_
_entity_poly.entity_id
_entity_poly.type
_entity_poly.pdbx_seq_one_letter_code
_entity_poly.pdbx_strand_id
1 'polypeptide(L)' 'MPAIATLEELKAIDMGLKKLKESYPQAYEEFAQFFKNNRRIGYKNIIKLMIGESTPEKLKGVG' A
#
# COMPACT_ATOMS: atom_id res chain seq x y z
N MET A 1 -16.07 7.20 6.97
CA MET A 1 -16.01 8.06 5.78
C MET A 1 -15.94 7.14 4.56
N PRO A 2 -16.81 7.31 3.55
CA PRO A 2 -16.69 6.58 2.29
C PRO A 2 -15.37 6.95 1.58
N ALA A 3 -14.90 6.07 0.70
CA ALA A 3 -13.72 6.36 -0.10
C ALA A 3 -13.97 7.56 -1.02
N ILE A 4 -12.93 8.37 -1.25
CA ILE A 4 -12.96 9.46 -2.24
C ILE A 4 -13.01 8.89 -3.66
N ALA A 5 -12.43 7.70 -3.87
CA ALA A 5 -12.44 7.00 -5.15
C ALA A 5 -13.86 6.60 -5.57
N THR A 6 -14.11 6.68 -6.87
CA THR A 6 -15.33 6.19 -7.51
C THR A 6 -15.44 4.67 -7.41
N LEU A 7 -16.65 4.14 -7.59
CA LEU A 7 -16.87 2.70 -7.61
C LEU A 7 -16.06 1.99 -8.71
N GLU A 8 -15.91 2.62 -9.88
CA GLU A 8 -15.17 2.06 -11.00
C GLU A 8 -13.67 1.93 -10.70
N GLU A 9 -13.07 2.97 -10.10
CA GLU A 9 -11.68 2.93 -9.64
C GLU A 9 -11.48 1.81 -8.60
N LEU A 10 -12.42 1.65 -7.66
CA LEU A 10 -12.34 0.57 -6.67
C LEU A 10 -12.44 -0.82 -7.31
N LYS A 11 -13.28 -1.01 -8.32
CA LYS A 11 -13.38 -2.27 -9.08
C LYS A 11 -12.10 -2.57 -9.86
N ALA A 12 -11.49 -1.55 -10.47
CA ALA A 12 -10.24 -1.71 -11.19
C ALA A 12 -9.10 -2.15 -10.25
N ILE A 13 -9.03 -1.54 -9.06
CA ILE A 13 -8.06 -1.95 -8.03
C ILE A 13 -8.33 -3.37 -7.52
N ASP A 14 -9.58 -3.74 -7.23
CA ASP A 14 -9.93 -5.09 -6.79
C ASP A 14 -9.49 -6.16 -7.82
N MET A 15 -9.72 -5.90 -9.11
CA MET A 15 -9.28 -6.79 -10.19
C MET A 15 -7.75 -6.88 -10.26
N GLY A 16 -7.05 -5.76 -10.13
CA GLY A 16 -5.59 -5.72 -10.09
C GLY A 16 -5.02 -6.54 -8.91
N LEU A 17 -5.60 -6.39 -7.73
CA LEU A 17 -5.21 -7.12 -6.52
C LEU A 17 -5.43 -8.63 -6.67
N LYS A 18 -6.56 -9.05 -7.26
CA LYS A 18 -6.83 -10.47 -7.56
C LYS A 18 -5.76 -11.06 -8.48
N LYS A 19 -5.45 -10.36 -9.58
CA LYS A 19 -4.41 -10.80 -10.52
C LYS A 19 -3.03 -10.90 -9.86
N LEU A 20 -2.66 -9.94 -9.01
CA LEU A 20 -1.40 -9.99 -8.27
C LEU A 20 -1.35 -11.18 -7.30
N LYS A 21 -2.44 -11.45 -6.59
CA LYS A 21 -2.55 -12.59 -5.68
C LYS A 21 -2.42 -13.92 -6.42
N GLU A 22 -3.02 -14.05 -7.59
CA GLU A 22 -2.92 -15.24 -8.43
C GLU A 22 -1.51 -15.44 -8.99
N SER A 23 -0.87 -14.35 -9.43
CA SER A 23 0.47 -14.39 -10.03
C SER A 23 1.58 -14.63 -9.01
N TYR A 24 1.43 -14.09 -7.79
CA TYR A 24 2.46 -14.10 -6.75
C TYR A 24 1.87 -14.35 -5.35
N PRO A 25 1.31 -15.54 -5.08
CA PRO A 25 0.50 -15.78 -3.88
C PRO A 25 1.27 -15.59 -2.57
N GLN A 26 2.51 -16.07 -2.49
CA GLN A 26 3.34 -15.96 -1.27
C GLN A 26 3.73 -14.49 -1.01
N ALA A 27 4.29 -13.82 -2.02
CA ALA A 27 4.66 -12.41 -1.90
C ALA A 27 3.43 -11.53 -1.58
N TYR A 28 2.29 -11.78 -2.24
CA TYR A 28 1.06 -11.05 -1.97
C TYR A 28 0.63 -11.17 -0.50
N GLU A 29 0.71 -12.37 0.09
CA GLU A 29 0.39 -12.58 1.50
C GLU A 29 1.37 -11.83 2.42
N GLU A 30 2.68 -11.89 2.14
CA GLU A 30 3.70 -11.15 2.91
C GLU A 30 3.45 -9.64 2.87
N PHE A 31 3.21 -9.08 1.68
CA PHE A 31 2.86 -7.67 1.52
C PHE A 31 1.56 -7.34 2.24
N ALA A 32 0.50 -8.15 2.10
CA ALA A 32 -0.78 -7.92 2.75
C ALA A 32 -0.65 -7.88 4.28
N GLN A 33 0.11 -8.81 4.87
CA GLN A 33 0.40 -8.81 6.30
C GLN A 33 1.26 -7.62 6.72
N PHE A 34 2.27 -7.25 5.92
CA PHE A 34 3.10 -6.08 6.18
C PHE A 34 2.27 -4.79 6.24
N PHE A 35 1.40 -4.54 5.25
CA PHE A 35 0.52 -3.37 5.27
C PHE A 35 -0.51 -3.43 6.41
N LYS A 36 -1.06 -4.61 6.71
CA LYS A 36 -2.02 -4.80 7.81
C LYS A 36 -1.39 -4.48 9.17
N ASN A 37 -0.17 -4.94 9.44
CA ASN A 37 0.52 -4.76 10.72
C ASN A 37 1.02 -3.33 10.92
N ASN A 38 1.18 -2.56 9.84
CA ASN A 38 1.76 -1.21 9.87
C ASN A 38 0.77 -0.08 9.57
N ARG A 39 -0.55 -0.33 9.66
CA ARG A 39 -1.62 0.67 9.37
C ARG A 39 -1.41 2.02 10.05
N ARG A 40 -0.87 2.04 11.28
CA ARG A 40 -0.59 3.25 12.06
C ARG A 40 0.40 4.23 11.39
N ILE A 41 1.25 3.74 10.48
CA ILE A 41 2.25 4.56 9.77
C ILE A 41 1.59 5.37 8.64
N GLY A 42 0.44 4.91 8.13
CA GLY A 42 -0.27 5.51 7.01
C GLY A 42 0.25 5.03 5.65
N TYR A 43 -0.67 4.63 4.76
CA TYR A 43 -0.34 4.03 3.46
C TYR A 43 0.60 4.90 2.62
N LYS A 44 0.35 6.22 2.55
CA LYS A 44 1.19 7.18 1.82
C LYS A 44 2.66 7.13 2.24
N ASN A 45 2.93 7.00 3.54
CA ASN A 45 4.31 6.97 4.06
C ASN A 45 5.01 5.65 3.73
N ILE A 46 4.28 4.53 3.81
CA ILE A 46 4.82 3.22 3.42
C ILE A 46 5.17 3.20 1.94
N ILE A 47 4.29 3.72 1.07
CA ILE A 47 4.55 3.79 -0.37
C ILE A 47 5.79 4.64 -0.67
N LYS A 48 5.91 5.83 -0.07
CA LYS A 48 7.09 6.69 -0.25
C LYS A 48 8.41 5.97 0.06
N LEU A 49 8.44 5.18 1.14
CA LEU A 49 9.62 4.37 1.49
C LEU A 49 9.84 3.25 0.48
N MET A 50 8.78 2.53 0.11
CA MET A 50 8.84 1.39 -0.81
C MET A 50 9.36 1.76 -2.20
N ILE A 51 8.98 2.93 -2.73
CA ILE A 51 9.40 3.39 -4.07
C ILE A 51 10.62 4.33 -4.03
N GLY A 52 11.23 4.52 -2.86
CA GLY A 52 12.45 5.34 -2.71
C GLY A 52 12.24 6.86 -2.81
N GLU A 53 10.99 7.35 -2.74
CA GLU A 53 10.68 8.79 -2.76
C GLU A 53 11.07 9.50 -1.46
N SER A 54 11.26 8.77 -0.35
CA SER A 54 11.61 9.36 0.94
C SER A 54 12.42 8.42 1.82
N THR A 55 12.94 8.95 2.92
CA THR A 55 13.62 8.19 3.99
C THR A 55 12.86 8.37 5.30
N PRO A 56 13.06 7.49 6.30
CA PRO A 56 12.45 7.65 7.62
C PRO A 56 12.74 9.02 8.26
N GLU A 57 13.96 9.52 8.13
CA GLU A 57 14.43 10.80 8.68
C GLU A 57 13.67 11.96 8.03
N LYS A 58 13.59 11.99 6.70
CA LYS A 58 12.81 12.99 5.94
C LYS A 58 11.33 12.96 6.31
N LEU A 59 10.73 11.78 6.48
CA LEU A 59 9.32 11.65 6.89
C LEU A 59 9.08 12.13 8.32
N LYS A 60 10.09 12.03 9.18
CA LYS A 60 10.05 12.56 10.55
C LYS A 60 10.45 14.03 10.65
N GLY A 61 10.86 14.65 9.55
CA GLY A 61 11.36 16.02 9.57
C GLY A 61 12.68 16.16 10.34
N VAL A 62 13.42 15.06 10.47
CA VAL A 62 14.78 15.06 11.03
C VAL A 62 15.72 15.11 9.84
N GLY A 63 16.36 16.25 9.62
CA GLY A 63 17.24 16.50 8.48
C GLY A 63 17.85 17.87 8.58
#